data_AF-A0A399SH06-F1
#
_entry.id   AF-A0A399SH06-F1
#
_cell.length_a   1.000
_cell.length_b   1.000
_cell.length_c   1.000
_cell.angle_alpha   90.00
_cell.angle_beta   90.00
_cell.angle_gamma   90.00
#
_symmetry.space_group_name_H-M   'P 1'
#
loop_
_entity.id
_entity.type
_entity.pdbx_description
1 polymer ?
#
loop_
_entity_poly.entity_id
_entity_poly.type
_entity_poly.pdbx_seq_one_letter_code
_entity_poly.pdbx_strand_id
1 'polypeptide(L)'
;MRDEPTGSRSLPRGRRRFLTTAVALMAVLHLYIGCRLLPDLGWNGAGWAAGILFLLVSAVMIPTGMAARFVIRPISLADRVSWFGALLMGLFSSLFVLTLLRDIALIVLPQAYRHDSALLVVVLTFLVTFVGYVTARRIPRVARVTVPIAGLPAPLHG
;
A
#
# COMPACT_ATOMS: atom_id res chain seq x y z
N MET A 1 -15.43 -41.77 19.79
CA MET A 1 -14.98 -41.04 18.58
C MET A 1 -16.16 -40.20 18.14
N ARG A 2 -16.18 -38.91 18.49
CA ARG A 2 -17.28 -37.99 18.15
C ARG A 2 -16.74 -36.99 17.15
N ASP A 3 -17.36 -36.91 15.99
CA ASP A 3 -16.99 -36.05 14.88
C ASP A 3 -17.22 -34.58 15.25
N GLU A 4 -16.15 -33.79 15.25
CA GLU A 4 -16.21 -32.32 15.30
C GLU A 4 -16.76 -31.81 13.96
N PRO A 5 -17.85 -31.02 13.93
CA PRO A 5 -18.30 -30.40 12.70
C PRO A 5 -17.29 -29.33 12.29
N THR A 6 -16.55 -29.58 11.20
CA THR A 6 -15.72 -28.59 10.52
C THR A 6 -16.61 -27.48 9.94
N GLY A 7 -17.01 -26.54 10.79
CA GLY A 7 -17.73 -25.35 10.40
C GLY A 7 -16.84 -24.49 9.52
N SER A 8 -17.12 -24.47 8.22
CA SER A 8 -16.52 -23.52 7.29
C SER A 8 -16.83 -22.10 7.81
N ARG A 9 -15.80 -21.39 8.28
CA ARG A 9 -15.92 -20.00 8.77
C ARG A 9 -16.27 -19.09 7.60
N SER A 10 -17.56 -19.02 7.26
CA SER A 10 -18.09 -18.05 6.30
C SER A 10 -17.83 -16.64 6.86
N LEU A 11 -17.07 -15.83 6.10
CA LEU A 11 -16.79 -14.45 6.49
C LEU A 11 -18.11 -13.66 6.56
N PRO A 12 -18.30 -12.77 7.54
CA PRO A 12 -19.49 -11.93 7.64
C PRO A 12 -19.74 -11.21 6.31
N ARG A 13 -21.00 -11.20 5.82
CA ARG A 13 -21.37 -10.71 4.48
C ARG A 13 -20.82 -9.31 4.15
N GLY A 14 -20.75 -8.41 5.14
CA GLY A 14 -20.17 -7.08 4.97
C GLY A 14 -18.66 -7.08 4.71
N ARG A 15 -17.92 -7.99 5.35
CA ARG A 15 -16.46 -8.10 5.22
C ARG A 15 -16.05 -8.66 3.85
N ARG A 16 -16.85 -9.58 3.29
CA ARG A 16 -16.66 -10.10 1.92
C ARG A 16 -16.85 -8.99 0.88
N ARG A 17 -17.90 -8.18 1.01
CA ARG A 17 -18.16 -7.04 0.10
C ARG A 17 -17.02 -6.02 0.11
N PHE A 18 -16.57 -5.63 1.31
CA PHE A 18 -15.44 -4.72 1.46
C PHE A 18 -14.19 -5.26 0.76
N LEU A 19 -13.86 -6.54 0.99
CA LEU A 19 -12.68 -7.15 0.37
C LEU A 19 -12.79 -7.20 -1.15
N THR A 20 -13.96 -7.57 -1.69
CA THR A 20 -14.17 -7.58 -3.14
C THR A 20 -14.07 -6.18 -3.75
N THR A 21 -14.64 -5.16 -3.09
CA THR A 21 -14.55 -3.77 -3.58
C THR A 21 -13.11 -3.26 -3.52
N ALA A 22 -12.39 -3.52 -2.43
CA ALA A 22 -11.00 -3.10 -2.29
C ALA A 22 -10.09 -3.77 -3.32
N VAL A 23 -10.26 -5.08 -3.57
CA VAL A 23 -9.50 -5.82 -4.59
C VAL A 23 -9.86 -5.34 -5.99
N ALA A 24 -11.14 -5.11 -6.29
CA ALA A 24 -11.57 -4.60 -7.60
C ALA A 24 -11.03 -3.19 -7.84
N LEU A 25 -11.13 -2.29 -6.86
CA LEU A 25 -10.58 -0.95 -6.93
C LEU A 25 -9.07 -0.99 -7.17
N MET A 26 -8.35 -1.82 -6.42
CA MET A 26 -6.92 -2.04 -6.59
C MET A 26 -6.57 -2.51 -8.00
N ALA A 27 -7.29 -3.50 -8.53
CA ALA A 27 -7.05 -4.02 -9.88
C ALA A 27 -7.25 -2.93 -10.95
N VAL A 28 -8.32 -2.15 -10.86
CA VAL A 28 -8.60 -1.02 -11.78
C VAL A 28 -7.49 0.03 -11.69
N LEU A 29 -7.05 0.36 -10.49
CA LEU A 29 -6.00 1.35 -10.27
C LEU A 29 -4.64 0.88 -10.81
N HIS A 30 -4.31 -0.40 -10.68
CA HIS A 30 -3.09 -0.98 -11.27
C HIS A 30 -3.15 -0.99 -12.80
N LEU A 31 -4.32 -1.31 -13.37
CA LEU A 31 -4.53 -1.25 -14.81
C LEU A 31 -4.37 0.18 -15.34
N TYR A 32 -4.94 1.16 -14.62
CA TYR A 32 -4.80 2.57 -14.96
C TYR A 32 -3.34 3.03 -14.97
N ILE A 33 -2.56 2.75 -13.91
CA ILE A 33 -1.13 3.08 -13.85
C ILE A 33 -0.38 2.35 -14.97
N GLY A 34 -0.69 1.08 -15.19
CA GLY A 34 -0.11 0.26 -16.25
C GLY A 34 -0.28 0.90 -17.62
N CYS A 35 -1.52 1.21 -18.00
CA CYS A 35 -1.85 1.80 -19.29
C CYS A 35 -1.29 3.22 -19.48
N ARG A 36 -1.03 3.97 -18.40
CA ARG A 36 -0.62 5.38 -18.49
C ARG A 36 0.89 5.58 -18.38
N LEU A 37 1.59 4.66 -17.72
CA LEU A 37 3.02 4.78 -17.46
C LEU A 37 3.88 3.89 -18.38
N LEU A 38 3.48 2.63 -18.63
CA LEU A 38 4.27 1.70 -19.44
C LEU A 38 4.46 2.13 -20.91
N PRO A 39 3.44 2.67 -21.61
CA PRO A 39 3.62 3.11 -22.99
C PRO A 39 4.61 4.26 -23.12
N ASP A 40 4.62 5.17 -22.15
CA ASP A 40 5.43 6.38 -22.18
C ASP A 40 6.89 6.14 -21.72
N LEU A 41 7.16 5.02 -21.02
CA LEU A 41 8.50 4.60 -20.60
C LEU A 41 9.40 4.20 -21.78
N GLY A 42 8.86 3.97 -22.98
CA GLY A 42 9.65 3.64 -24.18
C GLY A 42 10.52 2.39 -24.03
N TRP A 43 10.32 1.59 -22.98
CA TRP A 43 11.10 0.41 -22.67
C TRP A 43 10.75 -0.73 -23.62
N ASN A 44 11.76 -1.51 -23.99
CA ASN A 44 11.65 -2.78 -24.68
C ASN A 44 10.78 -3.79 -23.90
N GLY A 45 10.38 -4.90 -24.53
CA GLY A 45 9.43 -5.88 -23.97
C GLY A 45 9.79 -6.39 -22.56
N ALA A 46 11.07 -6.41 -22.19
CA ALA A 46 11.54 -6.77 -20.85
C ALA A 46 11.14 -5.75 -19.77
N GLY A 47 11.22 -4.44 -20.06
CA GLY A 47 10.78 -3.39 -19.13
C GLY A 47 9.27 -3.39 -18.93
N TRP A 48 8.52 -3.68 -20.01
CA TRP A 48 7.08 -3.95 -19.95
C TRP A 48 6.76 -5.14 -19.04
N ALA A 49 7.44 -6.27 -19.23
CA ALA A 49 7.25 -7.46 -18.41
C ALA A 49 7.58 -7.19 -16.93
N ALA A 50 8.65 -6.45 -16.63
CA ALA A 50 9.02 -6.07 -15.27
C ALA A 50 7.95 -5.16 -14.61
N GLY A 51 7.43 -4.17 -15.34
CA GLY A 51 6.37 -3.28 -14.86
C GLY A 51 5.06 -4.04 -14.58
N ILE A 52 4.65 -4.93 -15.49
CA ILE A 52 3.45 -5.77 -15.31
C ILE A 52 3.65 -6.70 -14.11
N LEU A 53 4.80 -7.38 -14.02
CA LEU A 53 5.10 -8.26 -12.90
C LEU A 53 5.05 -7.52 -11.57
N PHE A 54 5.65 -6.34 -11.50
CA PHE A 54 5.62 -5.50 -10.31
C PHE A 54 4.18 -5.11 -9.91
N LEU A 55 3.35 -4.71 -10.87
CA LEU A 55 1.95 -4.38 -10.64
C LEU A 55 1.15 -5.60 -10.16
N LEU A 56 1.36 -6.78 -10.75
CA LEU A 56 0.70 -8.02 -10.33
C LEU A 56 1.10 -8.42 -8.91
N VAL A 57 2.41 -8.36 -8.61
CA VAL A 57 2.92 -8.64 -7.26
C VAL A 57 2.32 -7.65 -6.27
N SER A 58 2.27 -6.36 -6.60
CA SER A 58 1.65 -5.32 -5.76
C SER A 58 0.17 -5.58 -5.49
N ALA A 59 -0.59 -5.91 -6.53
CA ALA A 59 -2.02 -6.18 -6.45
C ALA A 59 -2.36 -7.37 -5.54
N VAL A 60 -1.50 -8.40 -5.48
CA VAL A 60 -1.70 -9.57 -4.61
C VAL A 60 -1.13 -9.35 -3.21
N MET A 61 0.00 -8.66 -3.10
CA MET A 61 0.73 -8.51 -1.85
C MET A 61 0.06 -7.53 -0.87
N ILE A 62 -0.63 -6.49 -1.37
CA ILE A 62 -1.33 -5.53 -0.52
C ILE A 62 -2.52 -6.18 0.21
N PRO A 63 -3.45 -6.90 -0.47
CA PRO A 63 -4.53 -7.63 0.19
C PRO A 63 -4.02 -8.71 1.15
N THR A 64 -2.98 -9.44 0.75
CA THR A 64 -2.39 -10.49 1.59
C THR A 64 -1.67 -9.91 2.81
N GLY A 65 -0.99 -8.76 2.69
CA GLY A 65 -0.41 -8.02 3.81
C GLY A 65 -1.45 -7.55 4.84
N MET A 66 -2.60 -7.08 4.38
CA MET A 66 -3.71 -6.70 5.26
C MET A 66 -4.40 -7.91 5.91
N ALA A 67 -4.46 -9.03 5.18
CA ALA A 67 -5.07 -10.28 5.64
C ALA A 67 -4.11 -11.19 6.44
N ALA A 68 -2.80 -10.93 6.40
CA ALA A 68 -1.75 -11.79 6.96
C ALA A 68 -1.98 -12.11 8.43
N ARG A 69 -2.33 -11.10 9.24
CA ARG A 69 -2.65 -11.25 10.68
C ARG A 69 -3.84 -12.17 10.98
N PHE A 70 -4.67 -12.49 9.98
CA PHE A 70 -5.85 -13.34 10.13
C PHE A 70 -5.67 -14.75 9.56
N VAL A 71 -4.71 -14.94 8.65
CA VAL A 71 -4.53 -16.20 7.88
C VAL A 71 -3.26 -16.93 8.28
N ILE A 72 -2.20 -16.21 8.65
CA ILE A 72 -0.88 -16.78 8.93
C ILE A 72 -0.76 -17.06 10.43
N ARG A 73 -0.59 -18.34 10.80
CA ARG A 73 -0.42 -18.79 12.20
C ARG A 73 0.90 -18.37 12.85
N PRO A 74 2.07 -18.42 12.18
CA PRO A 74 3.29 -17.89 12.78
C PRO A 74 3.28 -16.35 12.82
N ILE A 75 3.27 -15.80 14.04
CA ILE A 75 3.20 -14.34 14.28
C ILE A 75 4.35 -13.58 13.58
N SER A 76 5.56 -14.16 13.56
CA SER A 76 6.74 -13.56 12.92
C SER A 76 6.62 -13.45 11.40
N LEU A 77 5.92 -14.39 10.78
CA LEU A 77 5.70 -14.43 9.34
C LEU A 77 4.53 -13.51 8.97
N ALA A 78 3.50 -13.46 9.82
CA ALA A 78 2.41 -12.48 9.70
C ALA A 78 2.94 -11.04 9.78
N ASP A 79 3.84 -10.74 10.72
CA ASP A 79 4.45 -9.41 10.87
C ASP A 79 5.30 -9.02 9.65
N ARG A 80 6.11 -9.95 9.12
CA ARG A 80 6.91 -9.70 7.91
C ARG A 80 6.02 -9.41 6.69
N VAL A 81 4.96 -10.19 6.49
CA VAL A 81 4.04 -10.02 5.36
C VAL A 81 3.20 -8.75 5.51
N SER A 82 2.72 -8.43 6.72
CA SER A 82 2.04 -7.17 7.00
C SER A 82 2.96 -5.96 6.83
N TRP A 83 4.22 -6.04 7.25
CA TRP A 83 5.21 -4.99 7.03
C TRP A 83 5.49 -4.77 5.54
N PHE A 84 5.66 -5.87 4.78
CA PHE A 84 5.89 -5.79 3.33
C PHE A 84 4.66 -5.25 2.59
N GLY A 85 3.45 -5.68 2.96
CA GLY A 85 2.21 -5.14 2.42
C GLY A 85 2.03 -3.64 2.71
N ALA A 86 2.41 -3.17 3.90
CA ALA A 86 2.38 -1.75 4.23
C ALA A 86 3.40 -0.93 3.40
N LEU A 87 4.59 -1.49 3.15
CA LEU A 87 5.59 -0.86 2.27
C LEU A 87 5.07 -0.73 0.83
N LEU A 88 4.47 -1.81 0.30
CA LEU A 88 3.90 -1.81 -1.04
C LEU A 88 2.68 -0.89 -1.16
N MET A 89 1.85 -0.80 -0.13
CA MET A 89 0.75 0.15 -0.05
C MET A 89 1.25 1.60 -0.18
N GLY A 90 2.34 1.95 0.53
CA GLY A 90 2.96 3.27 0.45
C GLY A 90 3.58 3.56 -0.91
N LEU A 91 4.30 2.58 -1.47
CA LEU A 91 4.92 2.65 -2.80
C LEU A 91 3.87 2.85 -3.89
N PHE A 92 2.81 2.06 -3.84
CA PHE A 92 1.68 2.13 -4.76
C PHE A 92 0.94 3.47 -4.68
N SER A 93 0.65 3.94 -3.45
CA SER A 93 0.00 5.23 -3.22
C SER A 93 0.80 6.39 -3.80
N SER A 94 2.12 6.39 -3.57
CA SER A 94 3.02 7.42 -4.10
C SER A 94 3.08 7.39 -5.63
N LEU A 95 3.17 6.20 -6.22
CA LEU A 95 3.16 6.01 -7.68
C LEU A 95 1.87 6.54 -8.29
N PHE A 96 0.71 6.22 -7.70
CA PHE A 96 -0.59 6.68 -8.16
C PHE A 96 -0.72 8.21 -8.10
N VAL A 97 -0.37 8.82 -6.97
CA VAL A 97 -0.44 10.28 -6.79
C VAL A 97 0.49 11.00 -7.76
N LEU A 98 1.71 10.50 -7.95
CA LEU A 98 2.66 11.09 -8.90
C LEU A 98 2.23 10.90 -10.36
N THR A 99 1.60 9.78 -10.68
CA THR A 99 1.01 9.55 -12.01
C THR A 99 -0.12 10.55 -12.26
N LEU A 100 -1.04 10.72 -11.31
CA LEU A 100 -2.10 11.73 -11.39
C LEU A 100 -1.54 13.16 -11.52
N LEU A 101 -0.52 13.50 -10.75
CA LEU A 101 0.12 14.81 -10.81
C LEU A 101 0.77 15.04 -12.18
N ARG A 102 1.45 14.03 -12.73
CA ARG A 102 2.00 14.04 -14.09
C ARG A 102 0.89 14.28 -15.12
N ASP A 103 -0.23 13.59 -14.98
CA ASP A 103 -1.34 13.71 -15.92
C ASP A 103 -1.95 15.10 -15.93
N ILE A 104 -2.07 15.74 -14.76
CA ILE A 104 -2.51 17.14 -14.63
C ILE A 104 -1.45 18.08 -15.21
N ALA A 105 -0.17 17.84 -14.93
CA ALA A 105 0.92 18.66 -15.44
C ALA A 105 0.98 18.64 -16.98
N LEU A 106 0.78 17.47 -17.61
CA LEU A 106 0.75 17.30 -19.07
C LEU A 106 -0.45 17.96 -19.77
N ILE A 107 -1.42 18.50 -19.02
CA ILE A 107 -2.48 19.37 -19.59
C ILE A 107 -1.89 20.74 -19.92
N VAL A 108 -0.94 21.23 -19.13
CA VAL A 108 -0.33 22.56 -19.25
C VAL A 108 1.03 22.48 -19.96
N LEU A 109 1.76 21.39 -19.77
CA LEU A 109 3.08 21.17 -20.36
C LEU A 109 2.98 20.55 -21.77
N PRO A 110 3.94 20.87 -22.66
CA PRO A 110 4.01 20.25 -23.99
C PRO A 110 4.14 18.73 -23.94
N GLN A 111 3.53 18.04 -24.91
CA GLN A 111 3.58 16.58 -25.04
C GLN A 111 4.99 16.02 -25.26
N ALA A 112 5.96 16.86 -25.62
CA ALA A 112 7.37 16.49 -25.74
C ALA A 112 7.97 15.95 -24.43
N TYR A 113 7.43 16.35 -23.26
CA TYR A 113 7.93 15.92 -21.95
C TYR A 113 7.33 14.59 -21.45
N ARG A 114 6.56 13.86 -22.28
CA ARG A 114 5.93 12.60 -21.87
C ARG A 114 6.92 11.57 -21.37
N HIS A 115 8.02 11.35 -22.09
CA HIS A 115 8.99 10.34 -21.73
C HIS A 115 9.74 10.72 -20.43
N ASP A 116 10.27 11.94 -20.38
CA ASP A 116 11.02 12.45 -19.22
C ASP A 116 10.17 12.47 -17.95
N SER A 117 8.91 12.87 -18.07
CA SER A 117 7.98 12.87 -16.94
C SER A 117 7.64 11.45 -16.45
N ALA A 118 7.59 10.44 -17.33
CA ALA A 118 7.37 9.06 -16.91
C ALA A 118 8.55 8.53 -16.08
N LEU A 119 9.78 8.79 -16.53
CA LEU A 119 10.99 8.45 -15.79
C LEU A 119 11.07 9.19 -14.44
N LEU A 120 10.75 10.48 -14.44
CA LEU A 120 10.70 11.30 -13.23
C LEU A 120 9.73 10.71 -12.19
N VAL A 121 8.53 10.31 -12.61
CA VAL A 121 7.54 9.69 -11.71
C VAL A 121 8.08 8.43 -11.06
N VAL A 122 8.74 7.55 -11.84
CA VAL A 122 9.33 6.31 -11.31
C VAL A 122 10.43 6.63 -10.29
N VAL A 123 11.39 7.48 -10.65
CA VAL A 123 12.50 7.86 -9.77
C VAL A 123 11.99 8.51 -8.48
N LEU A 124 11.06 9.45 -8.61
CA LEU A 124 10.51 10.17 -7.46
C LEU A 124 9.66 9.27 -6.56
N THR A 125 8.97 8.29 -7.15
CA THR A 125 8.23 7.27 -6.39
C THR A 125 9.16 6.47 -5.49
N PHE A 126 10.30 6.00 -6.02
CA PHE A 126 11.30 5.29 -5.22
C PHE A 126 11.92 6.18 -4.15
N LEU A 127 12.21 7.43 -4.48
CA LEU A 127 12.81 8.39 -3.54
C LEU A 127 11.86 8.71 -2.38
N VAL A 128 10.60 9.01 -2.67
CA VAL A 128 9.55 9.27 -1.64
C VAL A 128 9.34 8.04 -0.78
N THR A 129 9.30 6.84 -1.38
CA THR A 129 9.16 5.59 -0.63
C THR A 129 10.36 5.33 0.27
N PHE A 130 11.58 5.60 -0.20
CA PHE A 130 12.79 5.48 0.61
C PHE A 130 12.80 6.46 1.78
N VAL A 131 12.47 7.73 1.53
CA VAL A 131 12.34 8.75 2.58
C VAL A 131 11.25 8.38 3.59
N GLY A 132 10.10 7.92 3.11
CA GLY A 132 9.01 7.42 3.95
C GLY A 132 9.42 6.23 4.79
N TYR A 133 10.18 5.28 4.21
CA TYR A 133 10.73 4.13 4.93
C TYR A 133 11.69 4.56 6.04
N VAL A 134 12.65 5.43 5.74
CA VAL A 134 13.59 5.95 6.73
C VAL A 134 12.84 6.70 7.84
N THR A 135 11.84 7.51 7.48
CA THR A 135 11.05 8.28 8.45
C THR A 135 10.22 7.36 9.35
N ALA A 136 9.60 6.32 8.80
CA ALA A 136 8.84 5.34 9.57
C ALA A 136 9.71 4.49 10.51
N ARG A 137 11.01 4.35 10.21
CA ARG A 137 11.98 3.65 11.07
C ARG A 137 12.61 4.54 12.13
N ARG A 138 12.50 5.86 12.02
CA ARG A 138 12.99 6.78 13.05
C ARG A 138 12.07 6.71 14.26
N ILE A 139 12.67 6.64 15.45
CA ILE A 139 11.93 6.60 16.71
C ILE A 139 11.23 7.96 16.90
N PRO A 140 9.90 8.00 17.06
CA PRO A 140 9.19 9.23 17.34
C PRO A 140 9.64 9.81 18.68
N ARG A 141 9.82 11.13 18.76
CA ARG A 141 10.05 11.80 20.04
C ARG A 141 8.77 11.71 20.87
N VAL A 142 8.84 11.01 21.99
CA VAL A 142 7.71 10.89 22.93
C VAL A 142 7.68 12.15 23.79
N ALA A 143 6.59 12.91 23.69
CA ALA A 143 6.30 13.99 24.62
C ALA A 143 5.49 13.43 25.80
N ARG A 144 5.99 13.62 27.02
CA ARG A 144 5.18 13.35 28.22
C ARG A 144 4.21 14.51 28.40
N VAL A 145 2.92 14.23 28.23
CA VAL A 145 1.84 15.20 28.43
C VAL A 145 1.07 14.79 29.67
N THR A 146 1.04 15.66 30.68
CA THR A 146 0.20 15.48 31.87
C THR A 146 -1.21 15.93 31.53
N VAL A 147 -2.17 15.00 31.52
CA VAL A 147 -3.58 15.29 31.28
C VAL A 147 -4.28 15.38 32.64
N PRO A 148 -4.80 16.55 33.05
CA PRO A 148 -5.52 16.67 34.32
C PRO A 148 -6.85 15.90 34.22
N ILE A 149 -7.05 14.96 35.13
CA ILE A 149 -8.31 14.22 35.26
C ILE A 149 -9.12 14.85 36.40
N ALA A 150 -10.24 15.48 36.07
CA ALA A 150 -11.12 16.06 37.07
C ALA A 150 -11.69 14.97 38.00
N GLY A 151 -11.54 15.14 39.31
CA GLY A 151 -12.07 14.22 40.31
C GLY A 151 -11.27 12.92 40.47
N LEU A 152 -9.98 12.91 40.12
CA LEU A 152 -9.13 11.73 40.32
C LEU A 152 -9.07 11.37 41.82
N PRO A 153 -9.39 10.13 42.23
CA PRO A 153 -9.29 9.72 43.63
C PRO A 153 -7.85 9.87 44.16
N ALA A 154 -7.71 10.28 45.42
CA ALA A 154 -6.42 10.48 46.09
C ALA A 154 -5.38 9.35 45.89
N PRO A 155 -5.76 8.05 45.90
CA PRO A 155 -4.81 6.95 45.70
C PRO A 155 -4.21 6.86 44.28
N LEU A 156 -4.80 7.57 43.30
CA LEU A 156 -4.43 7.51 41.89
C LEU A 156 -3.68 8.76 41.41
N HIS A 157 -3.38 9.70 42.29
CA HIS A 157 -2.46 10.80 41.99
C HIS A 157 -1.01 10.26 42.00
N GLY A 158 -0.46 9.98 40.82
CA GLY A 158 0.91 9.48 40.61
C GLY A 158 1.46 9.90 39.25
#